data_AF-A0A0F2L9W7-F1
#
_entry.id   AF-A0A0F2L9W7-F1
#
_cell.length_a   1.000
_cell.length_b   1.000
_cell.length_c   1.000
_cell.angle_alpha   90.00
_cell.angle_beta   90.00
_cell.angle_gamma   90.00
#
_symmetry.space_group_name_H-M   'P 1'
#
loop_
_entity.id
_entity.type
_entity.pdbx_description
1 polymer ?
#
loop_
_entity_poly.entity_id
_entity_poly.type
_entity_poly.pdbx_seq_one_letter_code
_entity_poly.pdbx_strand_id
1 'polypeptide(L)'
;MERGEGLQAVNAWIQAFNRIGKSESNFHSFELIRSGDAVNATLVIEGIEEKGACLAGPYALASLALAGGKVRLRLSAGDYQRCGQGSGESNERRSPSYVDREIDLGGDPELVNAVMAVKTEGDFVALLEAALELAAGAA
;
A
#
# COMPACT_ATOMS: atom_id res chain seq x y z
N MET A 1 15.21 19.88 0.01
CA MET A 1 14.46 19.88 1.29
C MET A 1 13.57 18.63 1.37
N GLU A 2 13.84 17.60 0.56
CA GLU A 2 12.90 16.51 0.23
C GLU A 2 13.16 15.20 1.02
N ARG A 3 14.41 14.96 1.45
CA ARG A 3 14.85 13.81 2.27
C ARG A 3 14.07 13.58 3.57
N GLY A 4 13.39 14.62 4.08
CA GLY A 4 12.54 14.51 5.27
C GLY A 4 11.15 13.95 4.97
N GLU A 5 10.63 14.15 3.74
CA GLU A 5 9.24 13.82 3.40
C GLU A 5 9.06 12.30 3.16
N GLY A 6 10.03 11.64 2.51
CA GLY A 6 10.01 10.19 2.30
C GLY A 6 10.04 9.42 3.62
N LEU A 7 10.98 9.76 4.51
CA LEU A 7 11.07 9.18 5.85
C LEU A 7 9.80 9.44 6.68
N GLN A 8 9.22 10.65 6.60
CA GLN A 8 7.97 10.96 7.31
C GLN A 8 6.80 10.10 6.79
N ALA A 9 6.67 9.93 5.48
CA ALA A 9 5.63 9.11 4.87
C ALA A 9 5.77 7.63 5.24
N VAL A 10 6.98 7.09 5.19
CA VAL A 10 7.31 5.72 5.61
C VAL A 10 6.94 5.51 7.08
N ASN A 11 7.38 6.39 7.97
CA ASN A 11 7.09 6.27 9.41
C ASN A 11 5.58 6.34 9.70
N ALA A 12 4.88 7.28 9.07
CA ALA A 12 3.43 7.42 9.25
C ALA A 12 2.68 6.19 8.72
N TRP A 13 3.10 5.63 7.58
CA TRP A 13 2.53 4.40 7.05
C TRP A 13 2.79 3.19 7.96
N ILE A 14 4.02 2.99 8.44
CA ILE A 14 4.38 1.89 9.36
C ILE A 14 3.54 1.97 10.65
N GLN A 15 3.36 3.18 11.20
CA GLN A 15 2.50 3.38 12.37
C GLN A 15 1.05 2.99 12.10
N ALA A 16 0.49 3.36 10.94
CA ALA A 16 -0.86 2.98 10.53
C ALA A 16 -0.99 1.47 10.33
N PHE A 17 -0.07 0.86 9.59
CA PHE A 17 -0.02 -0.58 9.32
C PHE A 17 0.03 -1.38 10.63
N ASN A 18 0.96 -1.04 11.53
CA ASN A 18 1.11 -1.71 12.82
C ASN A 18 -0.06 -1.47 13.78
N ARG A 19 -0.71 -0.31 13.70
CA ARG A 19 -1.94 -0.05 14.48
C ARG A 19 -3.06 -0.97 14.04
N ILE A 20 -3.21 -1.16 12.73
CA ILE A 20 -4.23 -2.04 12.16
C ILE A 20 -3.86 -3.48 12.52
N GLY A 21 -2.71 -3.99 12.07
CA GLY A 21 -2.29 -5.41 12.17
C GLY A 21 -2.24 -6.07 13.56
N LYS A 22 -2.51 -5.33 14.65
CA LYS A 22 -2.66 -5.88 16.01
C LYS A 22 -3.96 -6.66 16.24
N SER A 23 -4.94 -6.56 15.35
CA SER A 23 -6.23 -7.24 15.46
C SER A 23 -6.35 -8.38 14.45
N GLU A 24 -6.73 -9.57 14.93
CA GLU A 24 -6.99 -10.75 14.08
C GLU A 24 -8.28 -10.62 13.25
N SER A 25 -9.16 -9.68 13.60
CA SER A 25 -10.45 -9.46 12.90
C SER A 25 -10.34 -8.54 11.69
N ASN A 26 -9.14 -8.13 11.31
CA ASN A 26 -8.93 -7.21 10.20
C ASN A 26 -8.96 -7.91 8.86
N PHE A 27 -9.32 -7.15 7.83
CA PHE A 27 -9.24 -7.60 6.45
C PHE A 27 -7.84 -7.31 5.90
N HIS A 28 -7.27 -8.27 5.19
CA HIS A 28 -6.07 -8.09 4.38
C HIS A 28 -6.33 -8.58 2.96
N SER A 29 -5.75 -7.90 1.98
CA SER A 29 -5.81 -8.31 0.59
C SER A 29 -4.52 -7.99 -0.13
N PHE A 30 -4.11 -8.90 -1.00
CA PHE A 30 -3.01 -8.72 -1.92
C PHE A 30 -3.50 -8.85 -3.36
N GLU A 31 -3.13 -7.88 -4.19
CA GLU A 31 -3.41 -7.87 -5.62
C GLU A 31 -2.12 -7.76 -6.42
N LEU A 32 -1.98 -8.58 -7.46
CA LEU A 32 -0.87 -8.55 -8.39
C LEU A 32 -1.41 -8.45 -9.81
N ILE A 33 -1.18 -7.30 -10.45
CA ILE A 33 -1.55 -7.04 -11.84
C ILE A 33 -0.27 -7.02 -12.67
N ARG A 34 -0.26 -7.76 -13.78
CA ARG A 34 0.83 -7.78 -14.76
C ARG A 34 0.30 -7.44 -16.14
N SER A 35 1.00 -6.57 -16.86
CA SER A 35 0.68 -6.22 -18.24
C SER A 35 1.94 -5.92 -19.03
N GLY A 36 2.37 -6.86 -19.88
CA GLY A 36 3.67 -6.80 -20.55
C GLY A 36 4.81 -6.70 -19.53
N ASP A 37 5.61 -5.65 -19.64
CA ASP A 37 6.72 -5.35 -18.73
C ASP A 37 6.29 -4.54 -17.48
N ALA A 38 5.00 -4.21 -17.36
CA ALA A 38 4.47 -3.52 -16.19
C ALA A 38 4.01 -4.50 -15.11
N VAL A 39 4.34 -4.18 -13.87
CA VAL A 39 3.91 -4.92 -12.68
C VAL A 39 3.33 -3.93 -11.68
N ASN A 40 2.20 -4.26 -11.07
CA ASN A 40 1.67 -3.55 -9.91
C ASN A 40 1.30 -4.59 -8.85
N ALA A 41 2.04 -4.59 -7.75
CA ALA A 41 1.78 -5.42 -6.58
C ALA A 41 1.29 -4.52 -5.44
N THR A 42 0.09 -4.79 -4.92
CA THR A 42 -0.57 -3.95 -3.92
C THR A 42 -1.00 -4.78 -2.73
N LEU A 43 -0.59 -4.36 -1.54
CA LEU A 43 -1.05 -4.88 -0.25
C LEU A 43 -1.94 -3.84 0.42
N VAL A 44 -3.10 -4.28 0.90
CA VAL A 44 -4.02 -3.46 1.69
C VAL A 44 -4.35 -4.19 2.98
N ILE A 45 -4.32 -3.45 4.09
CA ILE A 45 -4.84 -3.89 5.38
C ILE A 45 -5.90 -2.90 5.85
N GLU A 46 -7.03 -3.43 6.31
CA GLU A 46 -8.22 -2.67 6.68
C GLU A 46 -8.72 -3.14 8.05
N GLY A 47 -8.86 -2.19 8.99
CA GLY A 47 -9.60 -2.44 10.22
C GLY A 47 -11.08 -2.53 9.92
N ILE A 48 -11.78 -3.50 10.51
CA ILE A 48 -13.23 -3.66 10.31
C ILE A 48 -13.96 -3.19 11.57
N GLU A 49 -14.70 -2.08 11.44
CA GLU A 49 -15.67 -1.61 12.41
C GLU A 49 -17.05 -1.60 11.76
N GLU A 50 -17.99 -2.35 12.32
CA GLU A 50 -19.39 -2.28 11.90
C GLU A 50 -20.03 -1.00 12.46
N LYS A 51 -20.57 -0.16 11.56
CA LYS A 51 -21.31 1.07 11.89
C LYS A 51 -22.66 1.05 11.18
N GLY A 52 -23.62 0.34 11.76
CA GLY A 52 -24.95 0.16 11.18
C GLY A 52 -24.88 -0.63 9.87
N ALA A 53 -25.33 -0.05 8.76
CA ALA A 53 -25.31 -0.68 7.43
C ALA A 53 -23.97 -0.47 6.67
N CYS A 54 -22.95 0.08 7.34
CA CYS A 54 -21.65 0.37 6.76
C CYS A 54 -20.56 -0.40 7.50
N LEU A 55 -19.59 -0.89 6.74
CA LEU A 55 -18.27 -1.25 7.24
C LEU A 55 -17.39 0.00 7.15
N ALA A 56 -16.64 0.31 8.19
CA ALA A 56 -15.71 1.43 8.19
C ALA A 56 -14.49 1.08 9.01
N GLY A 57 -13.42 1.84 8.84
CA GLY A 57 -12.25 1.69 9.69
C GLY A 57 -11.00 2.31 9.10
N PRO A 58 -9.87 2.21 9.81
CA PRO A 58 -8.58 2.63 9.29
C PRO A 58 -8.11 1.68 8.18
N TYR A 59 -7.38 2.19 7.19
CA TYR A 59 -6.68 1.39 6.20
C TYR A 59 -5.22 1.82 6.05
N ALA A 60 -4.38 0.89 5.61
CA ALA A 60 -3.04 1.16 5.09
C ALA A 60 -2.82 0.35 3.81
N LEU A 61 -2.24 1.00 2.80
CA LEU A 61 -1.97 0.46 1.47
C LEU A 61 -0.51 0.70 1.12
N ALA A 62 0.18 -0.34 0.65
CA ALA A 62 1.47 -0.23 -0.01
C ALA A 62 1.37 -0.83 -1.41
N SER A 63 1.92 -0.14 -2.41
CA SER A 63 1.95 -0.62 -3.79
C SER A 63 3.34 -0.40 -4.39
N LEU A 64 3.88 -1.45 -5.00
CA LEU A 64 5.08 -1.38 -5.83
C LEU A 64 4.67 -1.47 -7.30
N ALA A 65 4.95 -0.42 -8.04
CA ALA A 65 4.66 -0.33 -9.46
C ALA A 65 5.96 -0.27 -10.28
N LEU A 66 6.14 -1.21 -11.21
CA LEU A 66 7.14 -1.17 -12.26
C LEU A 66 6.49 -0.68 -13.54
N ALA A 67 6.98 0.44 -14.08
CA ALA A 67 6.57 0.95 -15.39
C ALA A 67 7.72 1.72 -16.03
N GLY A 68 7.96 1.49 -17.33
CA GLY A 68 9.03 2.18 -18.07
C GLY A 68 10.43 1.96 -17.48
N GLY A 69 10.69 0.77 -16.91
CA GLY A 69 11.96 0.42 -16.28
C GLY A 69 12.21 1.10 -14.93
N LYS A 70 11.21 1.75 -14.34
CA LYS A 70 11.30 2.40 -13.03
C LYS A 70 10.34 1.79 -12.03
N VAL A 71 10.79 1.69 -10.79
CA VAL A 71 10.00 1.22 -9.66
C VAL A 71 9.54 2.41 -8.84
N ARG A 72 8.26 2.44 -8.50
CA ARG A 72 7.68 3.42 -7.61
C ARG A 72 7.01 2.73 -6.44
N LEU A 73 7.18 3.31 -5.26
CA LEU A 73 6.47 2.92 -4.06
C LEU A 73 5.35 3.91 -3.80
N ARG A 74 4.11 3.43 -3.75
CA ARG A 74 2.98 4.20 -3.25
C ARG A 74 2.64 3.74 -1.84
N LEU A 75 2.61 4.68 -0.90
CA LEU A 75 2.11 4.49 0.45
C LEU A 75 0.86 5.33 0.63
N SER A 76 -0.22 4.71 1.11
CA SER A 76 -1.41 5.44 1.52
C SER A 76 -1.95 4.91 2.85
N ALA A 77 -2.46 5.79 3.69
CA ALA A 77 -3.16 5.42 4.91
C ALA A 77 -4.22 6.47 5.25
N GLY A 78 -5.33 6.00 5.81
CA GLY A 78 -6.41 6.86 6.24
C GLY A 78 -7.58 6.05 6.73
N ASP A 79 -8.79 6.54 6.46
CA ASP A 79 -10.03 5.88 6.86
C ASP A 79 -10.87 5.54 5.63
N TYR A 80 -11.52 4.40 5.65
CA TYR A 80 -12.47 3.98 4.63
C TYR A 80 -13.87 3.82 5.22
N GLN A 81 -14.87 3.94 4.35
CA GLN A 81 -16.25 3.60 4.66
C GLN A 81 -16.87 2.94 3.43
N ARG A 82 -17.38 1.72 3.60
CA ARG A 82 -18.10 0.93 2.61
C ARG A 82 -19.53 0.71 3.11
N CYS A 83 -20.49 1.41 2.53
CA CYS A 83 -21.90 1.26 2.88
C CYS A 83 -22.62 0.38 1.85
N GLY A 84 -23.44 -0.56 2.32
CA GLY A 84 -24.35 -1.29 1.43
C GLY A 84 -25.42 -0.34 0.90
N GLN A 85 -25.62 -0.29 -0.42
CA GLN A 85 -26.65 0.56 -1.05
C GLN A 85 -27.80 -0.24 -1.68
N GLY A 86 -27.77 -1.57 -1.59
CA GLY A 86 -28.76 -2.47 -2.18
C GLY A 86 -28.16 -3.85 -2.48
N SER A 87 -28.88 -4.70 -3.21
CA SER A 87 -28.40 -6.04 -3.58
C SER A 87 -27.20 -5.94 -4.55
N GLY A 88 -25.99 -6.02 -4.01
CA GLY A 88 -24.75 -6.18 -4.78
C GLY A 88 -23.95 -4.90 -5.02
N GLU A 89 -24.45 -3.72 -4.64
CA GLU A 89 -23.71 -2.45 -4.79
C GLU A 89 -23.17 -1.96 -3.45
N SER A 90 -21.85 -1.82 -3.38
CA SER A 90 -21.14 -1.19 -2.25
C SER A 90 -20.41 0.05 -2.75
N ASN A 91 -20.75 1.22 -2.19
CA ASN A 91 -19.98 2.43 -2.41
C ASN A 91 -18.89 2.52 -1.34
N GLU A 92 -17.64 2.36 -1.75
CA GLU A 92 -16.48 2.61 -0.89
C GLU A 92 -15.98 4.04 -1.06
N ARG A 93 -15.82 4.74 0.07
CA ARG A 93 -15.17 6.03 0.14
C ARG A 93 -13.89 5.87 0.94
N ARG A 94 -12.76 6.28 0.36
CA ARG A 94 -11.48 6.41 1.07
C ARG A 94 -11.22 7.89 1.31
N SER A 95 -10.99 8.24 2.56
CA SER A 95 -10.52 9.57 2.96
C SER A 95 -9.06 9.43 3.39
N PRO A 96 -8.10 9.60 2.46
CA PRO A 96 -6.68 9.59 2.82
C PRO A 96 -6.44 10.77 3.75
N SER A 97 -6.22 10.47 5.03
CA SER A 97 -6.24 11.49 6.05
C SER A 97 -4.84 12.01 6.40
N TYR A 98 -3.76 11.23 6.13
CA TYR A 98 -2.40 11.61 6.55
C TYR A 98 -1.25 11.13 5.66
N VAL A 99 -1.43 10.06 4.87
CA VAL A 99 -0.39 9.52 3.96
C VAL A 99 -1.04 9.20 2.62
N ASP A 100 -0.61 9.88 1.56
CA ASP A 100 -0.83 9.50 0.16
C ASP A 100 0.38 10.01 -0.63
N ARG A 101 1.38 9.15 -0.77
CA ARG A 101 2.68 9.51 -1.34
C ARG A 101 3.12 8.45 -2.34
N GLU A 102 3.62 8.92 -3.47
CA GLU A 102 4.35 8.11 -4.45
C GLU A 102 5.82 8.55 -4.41
N ILE A 103 6.71 7.56 -4.31
CA ILE A 103 8.16 7.76 -4.18
C ILE A 103 8.82 7.00 -5.34
N ASP A 104 9.59 7.71 -6.18
CA ASP A 104 10.38 7.09 -7.25
C ASP A 104 11.61 6.41 -6.59
N LEU A 105 11.68 5.08 -6.69
CA LEU A 105 12.81 4.29 -6.19
C LEU A 105 13.91 4.14 -7.26
N GLY A 106 13.68 4.67 -8.46
CA GLY A 106 14.61 4.60 -9.58
C GLY A 106 14.44 3.33 -10.42
N GLY A 107 15.46 3.04 -11.21
CA GLY A 107 15.49 1.91 -12.16
C GLY A 107 16.67 0.99 -11.95
N ASP A 108 17.09 0.80 -10.70
CA ASP A 108 18.15 -0.14 -10.37
C ASP A 108 17.80 -1.55 -10.88
N PRO A 109 18.67 -2.25 -11.63
CA PRO A 109 18.36 -3.54 -12.22
C PRO A 109 18.01 -4.62 -11.20
N GLU A 110 18.61 -4.62 -10.01
CA GLU A 110 18.29 -5.60 -8.98
C GLU A 110 16.87 -5.39 -8.44
N LEU A 111 16.52 -4.12 -8.15
CA LEU A 111 15.17 -3.77 -7.71
C LEU A 111 14.11 -4.06 -8.80
N VAL A 112 14.38 -3.71 -10.05
CA VAL A 112 13.48 -4.00 -11.18
C VAL A 112 13.26 -5.50 -11.33
N ASN A 113 14.33 -6.30 -11.29
CA ASN A 113 14.23 -7.76 -11.37
C ASN A 113 13.48 -8.34 -10.17
N ALA A 114 13.70 -7.80 -8.96
CA ALA A 114 12.99 -8.22 -7.76
C ALA A 114 11.48 -7.98 -7.88
N VAL A 115 11.06 -6.79 -8.34
CA VAL A 115 9.64 -6.49 -8.57
C VAL A 115 9.03 -7.40 -9.65
N MET A 116 9.76 -7.66 -10.75
CA MET A 116 9.29 -8.60 -11.78
C MET A 116 9.16 -10.04 -11.28
N ALA A 117 9.93 -10.42 -10.25
CA ALA A 117 9.94 -11.76 -9.69
C ALA A 117 8.80 -12.02 -8.68
N VAL A 118 8.12 -10.99 -8.18
CA VAL A 118 7.02 -11.11 -7.19
C VAL A 118 5.89 -11.99 -7.71
N LYS A 119 5.60 -13.10 -7.05
CA LYS A 119 4.48 -14.01 -7.43
C LYS A 119 3.43 -14.13 -6.34
N THR A 120 3.82 -13.86 -5.10
CA THR A 120 2.99 -14.06 -3.91
C THR A 120 3.02 -12.83 -3.02
N GLU A 121 2.08 -12.77 -2.08
CA GLU A 121 2.10 -11.78 -1.00
C GLU A 121 3.39 -11.86 -0.17
N GLY A 122 3.89 -13.07 0.09
CA GLY A 122 5.15 -13.28 0.82
C GLY A 122 6.37 -12.67 0.12
N ASP A 123 6.45 -12.83 -1.21
CA ASP A 123 7.52 -12.19 -2.01
C ASP A 123 7.41 -10.65 -1.93
N PHE A 124 6.18 -10.13 -2.00
CA PHE A 124 5.93 -8.70 -1.89
C PHE A 124 6.32 -8.14 -0.53
N VAL A 125 5.94 -8.80 0.57
CA VAL A 125 6.27 -8.35 1.93
C VAL A 125 7.78 -8.34 2.15
N ALA A 126 8.49 -9.36 1.68
CA ALA A 126 9.95 -9.40 1.75
C ALA A 126 10.60 -8.26 0.96
N LEU A 127 10.04 -7.89 -0.19
CA LEU A 127 10.52 -6.78 -1.01
C LEU A 127 10.13 -5.41 -0.44
N LEU A 128 8.99 -5.31 0.22
CA LEU A 128 8.46 -4.07 0.75
C LEU A 128 9.39 -3.47 1.80
N GLU A 129 10.03 -4.29 2.63
CA GLU A 129 11.01 -3.82 3.62
C GLU A 129 12.15 -3.05 2.94
N ALA A 130 12.78 -3.64 1.91
CA ALA A 130 13.83 -2.98 1.14
C ALA A 130 13.32 -1.71 0.43
N ALA A 131 12.10 -1.73 -0.11
CA ALA A 131 11.50 -0.56 -0.74
C ALA A 131 11.27 0.59 0.27
N LEU A 132 10.86 0.28 1.50
CA LEU A 132 10.68 1.28 2.56
C LEU A 132 12.02 1.88 3.01
N GLU A 133 13.07 1.08 3.10
CA GLU A 133 14.43 1.56 3.40
C GLU A 133 14.95 2.51 2.31
N LEU A 134 14.79 2.13 1.03
CA LEU A 134 15.13 2.99 -0.09
C LEU A 134 14.33 4.28 -0.10
N ALA A 135 13.02 4.20 0.15
CA ALA A 135 12.13 5.36 0.23
C ALA A 135 12.50 6.31 1.38
N ALA A 136 12.92 5.78 2.53
CA ALA A 136 13.38 6.56 3.66
C ALA A 136 14.72 7.26 3.40
N GLY A 137 15.56 6.67 2.54
CA GLY A 137 16.87 7.22 2.14
C GLY A 137 16.81 8.18 0.94
N ALA A 138 15.74 8.13 0.15
CA ALA A 138 15.51 8.96 -1.02
C ALA A 138 15.45 10.45 -0.63
N ALA A 139 16.18 11.27 -1.38
CA ALA A 139 16.53 12.66 -1.03
C ALA A 139 15.60 13.71 -1.60
#